data_AF-A0A1C5WAA5-F1
#
_entry.id   AF-A0A1C5WAA5-F1
#
_cell.length_a   1.000
_cell.length_b   1.000
_cell.length_c   1.000
_cell.angle_alpha   90.00
_cell.angle_beta   90.00
_cell.angle_gamma   90.00
#
_symmetry.space_group_name_H-M   'P 1'
#
loop_
_entity.id
_entity.type
_entity.pdbx_description
1 polymer ?
#
loop_
_entity_poly.entity_id
_entity_poly.type
_entity_poly.pdbx_seq_one_letter_code
_entity_poly.pdbx_strand_id
1 'polypeptide(L)'
;MKEYIERAVAVKKFENYRRDCEEENDERAAQIFEDCISELMAIPAADVAEVRHGRWEFLGPNSLIKGCMCGTCSVCHVRSVYIVNTAICPNCGARMDKEDEHEAG
;
A
#
# COMPACT_ATOMS: atom_id res chain seq x y z
N MET A 1 -2.58 4.06 -12.52
CA MET A 1 -1.91 3.60 -11.30
C MET A 1 -1.65 2.11 -11.46
N LYS A 2 -0.48 1.62 -11.01
CA LYS A 2 -0.27 0.19 -10.86
C LYS A 2 -0.75 -0.20 -9.46
N GLU A 3 -1.57 -1.23 -9.39
CA GLU A 3 -1.98 -1.86 -8.14
C GLU A 3 -1.09 -3.08 -7.91
N TYR A 4 -0.68 -3.29 -6.66
CA TYR A 4 0.22 -4.37 -6.28
C TYR A 4 -0.48 -5.31 -5.30
N ILE A 5 -0.22 -6.61 -5.43
CA ILE A 5 -0.72 -7.65 -4.55
C ILE A 5 0.44 -8.41 -3.93
N GLU A 6 0.24 -8.91 -2.72
CA GLU A 6 1.17 -9.82 -2.06
C GLU A 6 1.20 -11.18 -2.76
N ARG A 7 2.34 -11.54 -3.36
CA ARG A 7 2.50 -12.83 -4.06
C ARG A 7 2.14 -14.01 -3.16
N ALA A 8 2.57 -13.98 -1.90
CA ALA A 8 2.31 -15.03 -0.93
C ALA A 8 0.80 -15.26 -0.69
N VAL A 9 -0.01 -14.19 -0.76
CA VAL A 9 -1.47 -14.28 -0.64
C VAL A 9 -2.07 -14.97 -1.87
N ALA A 10 -1.60 -14.65 -3.07
CA ALA A 10 -2.04 -15.29 -4.30
C ALA A 10 -1.66 -16.79 -4.33
N VAL A 11 -0.41 -17.12 -4.00
CA VAL A 11 0.08 -18.51 -3.92
C VAL A 11 -0.77 -19.33 -2.95
N LYS A 12 -0.99 -18.82 -1.72
CA LYS A 12 -1.80 -19.52 -0.72
C LYS A 12 -3.23 -19.79 -1.19
N LYS A 13 -3.83 -18.87 -1.97
CA LYS A 13 -5.16 -19.09 -2.55
C LYS A 13 -5.14 -20.24 -3.57
N PHE A 14 -4.15 -20.28 -4.45
CA PHE A 14 -4.03 -21.36 -5.43
C PHE A 14 -3.66 -22.71 -4.80
N GLU A 15 -2.84 -22.74 -3.76
CA GLU A 15 -2.57 -23.97 -2.99
C GLU A 15 -3.84 -24.54 -2.36
N ASN A 16 -4.71 -23.67 -1.83
CA ASN A 16 -6.00 -24.11 -1.30
C ASN A 16 -6.88 -24.71 -2.41
N TYR A 17 -7.01 -24.03 -3.55
CA TYR A 17 -7.78 -24.59 -4.68
C TYR A 17 -7.20 -25.89 -5.21
N ARG A 18 -5.87 -26.00 -5.28
CA ARG A 18 -5.19 -27.25 -5.65
C ARG A 18 -5.59 -28.39 -4.72
N ARG A 19 -5.53 -28.17 -3.40
CA ARG A 19 -5.94 -29.16 -2.39
C ARG A 19 -7.42 -29.51 -2.52
N ASP A 20 -8.30 -28.54 -2.72
CA ASP A 20 -9.73 -28.79 -2.89
C ASP A 20 -9.98 -29.70 -4.13
N CYS A 21 -9.24 -29.47 -5.23
CA CYS A 21 -9.29 -30.33 -6.41
C CYS A 21 -8.72 -31.74 -6.16
N GLU A 22 -7.63 -31.85 -5.38
CA GLU A 22 -7.07 -33.14 -4.96
C GLU A 22 -8.09 -33.93 -4.12
N GLU A 23 -8.81 -33.28 -3.21
CA GLU A 23 -9.87 -33.88 -2.39
C GLU A 23 -11.08 -34.36 -3.23
N GLU A 24 -11.40 -33.64 -4.31
CA GLU A 24 -12.43 -34.04 -5.29
C GLU A 24 -11.92 -35.04 -6.33
N ASN A 25 -10.64 -35.42 -6.27
CA ASN A 25 -9.97 -36.31 -7.22
C ASN A 25 -9.97 -35.78 -8.68
N ASP A 26 -10.02 -34.45 -8.85
CA ASP A 26 -9.83 -33.76 -10.13
C ASP A 26 -8.35 -33.42 -10.34
N GLU A 27 -7.59 -34.43 -10.76
CA GLU A 27 -6.15 -34.33 -11.01
C GLU A 27 -5.81 -33.25 -12.06
N ARG A 28 -6.70 -33.04 -13.03
CA ARG A 28 -6.47 -32.06 -14.09
C ARG A 28 -6.56 -30.64 -13.52
N ALA A 29 -7.58 -30.35 -12.71
CA ALA A 29 -7.72 -29.05 -12.08
C ALA A 29 -6.59 -28.81 -11.06
N ALA A 30 -6.19 -29.84 -10.30
CA ALA A 30 -5.05 -29.75 -9.40
C ALA A 30 -3.76 -29.38 -10.16
N GLN A 31 -3.46 -30.03 -11.29
CA GLN A 31 -2.29 -29.69 -12.10
C GLN A 31 -2.34 -28.24 -12.63
N ILE A 32 -3.51 -27.75 -13.04
CA ILE A 32 -3.67 -26.36 -13.50
C ILE A 32 -3.30 -25.37 -12.38
N PHE A 33 -3.71 -25.63 -11.14
CA PHE A 33 -3.34 -24.76 -10.01
C PHE A 33 -1.86 -24.86 -9.65
N GLU A 34 -1.24 -26.03 -9.80
CA GLU A 34 0.22 -26.20 -9.66
C GLU A 34 0.99 -25.35 -10.68
N ASP A 35 0.55 -25.37 -11.94
CA ASP A 35 1.14 -24.57 -13.01
C ASP A 35 0.98 -23.07 -12.71
N CYS A 36 -0.19 -22.64 -12.24
CA CYS A 36 -0.42 -21.24 -11.81
C CYS A 36 0.53 -20.81 -10.68
N ILE A 37 0.78 -21.66 -9.69
CA ILE A 37 1.73 -21.38 -8.61
C ILE A 37 3.14 -21.24 -9.17
N SER A 38 3.55 -22.16 -10.06
CA SER A 38 4.86 -22.13 -10.70
C SER A 38 5.09 -20.86 -11.53
N GLU A 39 4.09 -20.44 -12.30
CA GLU A 39 4.11 -19.19 -13.08
C GLU A 39 4.23 -17.97 -12.16
N LEU A 40 3.46 -17.90 -11.07
CA LEU A 40 3.57 -16.81 -10.08
C LEU A 40 4.95 -16.73 -9.45
N MET A 41 5.60 -17.87 -9.21
CA MET A 41 6.94 -17.93 -8.65
C MET A 41 8.02 -17.52 -9.65
N ALA A 42 7.81 -17.79 -10.95
CA ALA A 42 8.72 -17.42 -12.03
C ALA A 42 8.69 -15.92 -12.38
N ILE A 43 7.56 -15.24 -12.17
CA ILE A 43 7.46 -13.79 -12.42
C ILE A 43 8.42 -13.04 -11.47
N PRO A 44 9.24 -12.09 -11.94
CA PRO A 44 10.06 -11.24 -11.07
C PRO A 44 9.20 -10.37 -10.13
N ALA A 45 9.60 -10.27 -8.87
CA ALA A 45 8.94 -9.35 -7.94
C ALA A 45 9.26 -7.90 -8.32
N ALA A 46 8.25 -7.03 -8.29
CA ALA A 46 8.48 -5.60 -8.40
C ALA A 46 9.11 -5.11 -7.08
N ASP A 47 10.13 -4.25 -7.17
CA ASP A 47 10.67 -3.55 -6.01
C ASP A 47 9.71 -2.40 -5.67
N VAL A 48 8.84 -2.64 -4.68
CA VAL A 48 7.81 -1.71 -4.26
C VAL A 48 7.88 -1.49 -2.76
N ALA A 49 7.75 -0.24 -2.34
CA ALA A 49 7.54 0.09 -0.94
C ALA A 49 6.04 0.04 -0.63
N GLU A 50 5.70 -0.51 0.53
CA GLU A 50 4.34 -0.43 1.07
C GLU A 50 3.90 1.03 1.12
N VAL A 51 2.65 1.29 0.69
CA VAL A 51 2.06 2.61 0.85
C VAL A 51 1.82 2.82 2.34
N ARG A 52 2.58 3.75 2.93
CA ARG A 52 2.40 4.15 4.33
C ARG A 52 1.37 5.26 4.38
N HIS A 53 0.39 5.10 5.25
CA HIS A 53 -0.62 6.11 5.51
C HIS A 53 -0.28 6.90 6.77
N GLY A 54 -0.43 8.21 6.72
CA GLY A 54 -0.07 9.11 7.82
C GLY A 54 -1.03 10.29 7.97
N ARG A 55 -0.86 11.04 9.05
CA ARG A 55 -1.55 12.33 9.27
C ARG A 55 -0.57 13.41 9.68
N TRP A 56 -0.90 14.66 9.36
CA TRP A 56 -0.10 15.81 9.76
C TRP A 56 -0.52 16.25 11.16
N GLU A 57 0.43 16.33 12.08
CA GLU A 57 0.27 17.08 13.32
C GLU A 57 0.63 18.53 13.02
N PHE A 58 -0.34 19.31 12.53
CA PHE A 58 -0.10 20.68 12.10
C PHE A 58 0.28 21.58 13.28
N LEU A 59 1.39 22.30 13.12
CA LEU A 59 1.88 23.30 14.05
C LEU A 59 1.39 24.71 13.66
N GLY A 60 0.77 24.85 12.48
CA GLY A 60 0.23 26.10 11.96
C GLY A 60 1.01 26.65 10.76
N PRO A 61 0.69 27.88 10.32
CA PRO A 61 1.35 28.54 9.20
C PRO A 61 2.85 28.74 9.45
N ASN A 62 3.66 28.63 8.41
CA ASN A 62 5.07 28.96 8.47
C ASN A 62 5.26 30.49 8.60
N SER A 63 5.99 30.93 9.63
CA SER A 63 6.27 32.34 9.90
C SER A 63 7.28 32.99 8.94
N LEU A 64 8.15 32.19 8.33
CA LEU A 64 9.19 32.60 7.38
C LEU A 64 8.70 32.57 5.92
N ILE A 65 7.82 31.62 5.57
CA ILE A 65 7.32 31.42 4.21
C ILE A 65 5.80 31.49 4.22
N LYS A 66 5.26 32.63 3.79
CA LYS A 66 3.81 32.83 3.66
C LYS A 66 3.21 31.82 2.68
N GLY A 67 2.06 31.25 3.05
CA GLY A 67 1.34 30.26 2.23
C GLY A 67 1.80 28.80 2.43
N CYS A 68 2.77 28.54 3.31
CA CYS A 68 3.19 27.19 3.67
C CYS A 68 2.71 26.81 5.07
N MET A 69 2.47 25.53 5.31
CA MET A 69 2.16 24.99 6.63
C MET A 69 3.39 24.29 7.23
N CYS A 70 3.44 24.28 8.56
CA CYS A 70 4.36 23.45 9.33
C CYS A 70 3.59 22.31 10.00
N GLY A 71 4.19 21.13 10.07
CA GLY A 71 3.58 19.99 10.75
C GLY A 71 4.54 18.82 10.88
N THR A 72 4.26 17.93 11.82
CA THR A 72 5.02 16.70 12.02
C THR A 72 4.30 15.54 11.36
N CYS A 73 5.03 14.73 10.59
CA CYS A 73 4.46 13.52 10.01
C CYS A 73 4.30 12.45 11.09
N SER A 74 3.11 11.86 11.24
CA SER A 74 2.88 10.80 12.22
C SER A 74 3.63 9.49 11.94
N VAL A 75 4.14 9.30 10.72
CA VAL A 75 4.82 8.05 10.29
C VAL A 75 6.32 8.11 10.54
N CYS A 76 6.98 9.20 10.13
CA CYS A 76 8.43 9.34 10.29
C CYS A 76 8.84 10.27 11.42
N HIS A 77 7.87 10.92 12.08
CA HIS A 77 8.08 11.89 13.17
C HIS A 77 9.01 13.07 12.81
N VAL A 78 9.27 13.27 11.52
CA VAL A 78 10.04 14.42 11.03
C VAL A 78 9.10 15.60 10.86
N ARG A 79 9.50 16.71 11.48
CA ARG A 79 8.85 18.01 11.31
C ARG A 79 9.15 18.54 9.91
N SER A 80 8.11 18.70 9.10
CA SER A 80 8.19 19.48 7.88
C SER A 80 7.88 20.94 8.20
N VAL A 81 8.83 21.81 7.88
CA VAL A 81 8.64 23.27 7.92
C VAL A 81 8.10 23.78 6.60
N TYR A 82 7.99 22.94 5.56
CA TYR A 82 7.59 23.36 4.23
C TYR A 82 6.59 22.34 3.65
N ILE A 83 5.33 22.44 4.08
CA ILE A 83 4.24 21.62 3.54
C ILE A 83 3.51 22.45 2.48
N VAL A 84 3.81 22.16 1.22
CA VAL A 84 3.10 22.69 0.04
C VAL A 84 2.04 21.74 -0.52
N ASN A 85 2.25 20.44 -0.31
CA ASN A 85 1.29 19.40 -0.63
C ASN A 85 0.98 18.65 0.66
N THR A 86 -0.25 18.77 1.15
CA THR A 86 -0.68 18.10 2.38
C THR A 86 -0.96 16.61 2.15
N ALA A 87 -1.06 16.13 0.91
CA ALA A 87 -1.40 14.76 0.60
C ALA A 87 -0.24 13.75 0.72
N ILE A 88 1.01 14.22 0.76
CA ILE A 88 2.19 13.32 0.86
C ILE A 88 3.24 13.95 1.77
N CYS A 89 3.81 13.16 2.67
CA CYS A 89 4.99 13.56 3.43
C CYS A 89 6.23 13.59 2.51
N PRO A 90 6.92 14.74 2.34
CA PRO A 90 8.10 14.82 1.49
C PRO A 90 9.32 14.06 2.05
N ASN A 91 9.32 13.73 3.35
CA ASN A 91 10.45 13.04 3.98
C ASN A 91 10.37 11.52 3.82
N CYS A 92 9.20 10.91 4.00
CA CYS A 92 9.04 9.45 3.97
C CYS A 92 8.12 8.92 2.87
N GLY A 93 7.52 9.81 2.05
CA GLY A 93 6.59 9.41 1.00
C GLY A 93 5.24 8.90 1.52
N ALA A 94 4.99 8.94 2.83
CA ALA A 94 3.71 8.52 3.39
C ALA A 94 2.58 9.33 2.76
N ARG A 95 1.58 8.63 2.23
CA ARG A 95 0.37 9.25 1.75
C ARG A 95 -0.39 9.72 2.97
N MET A 96 -0.70 11.00 3.02
CA MET A 96 -1.44 11.55 4.12
C MET A 96 -2.90 11.27 3.82
N ASP A 97 -3.58 10.62 4.77
CA ASP A 97 -5.01 10.43 4.64
C ASP A 97 -5.62 11.81 4.51
N LYS A 98 -6.30 12.04 3.38
CA LYS A 98 -7.16 13.21 3.28
C LYS A 98 -8.11 13.07 4.45
N GLU A 99 -8.25 14.11 5.27
CA GLU A 99 -9.38 14.16 6.19
C GLU A 99 -10.61 13.80 5.35
N ASP A 100 -11.24 12.68 5.69
CA ASP A 100 -12.49 12.27 5.09
C ASP A 100 -13.40 13.49 5.10
N GLU A 101 -14.05 13.74 3.96
CA GLU A 101 -14.97 14.85 3.74
C GLU A 101 -15.86 15.02 4.99
N HIS A 102 -15.50 16.00 5.83
CA HIS A 102 -16.32 16.40 6.95
C HIS A 102 -17.66 16.83 6.37
N GLU A 103 -18.68 16.02 6.69
CA GLU A 103 -20.12 16.27 6.61
C GLU A 103 -20.49 17.67 6.08
N ALA A 104 -20.87 17.73 4.80
CA ALA A 104 -21.74 18.81 4.34
C ALA A 104 -23.17 18.44 4.78
N GLY A 105 -23.63 19.09 5.85
CA GLY A 105 -25.01 19.02 6.31
C GLY A 105 -26.02 19.65 5.36
#